data_AF-A0A8X6ID53-F1
#
_entry.id   AF-A0A8X6ID53-F1
#
_cell.length_a   1.000
_cell.length_b   1.000
_cell.length_c   1.000
_cell.angle_alpha   90.00
_cell.angle_beta   90.00
_cell.angle_gamma   90.00
#
_symmetry.space_group_name_H-M   'P 1'
#
loop_
_entity.id
_entity.type
_entity.pdbx_description
1 polymer ?
#
loop_
_entity_poly.entity_id
_entity_poly.type
_entity_poly.pdbx_seq_one_letter_code
_entity_poly.pdbx_strand_id
1 'polypeptide(L)'
;MGKESSYNVFSTKEVFGISSSPFLLGATIEFHLNNAPPHLQETSFKLKNSFYVDNCILSVNSVEECSKFISESQGLMSTAEFNLRGWECFHKLLELNNPDEETKVVPVLGLNWNLPSDTFSIDVKYFSGEKGTPVTKRQVLSAVHRIFDPIGFTCPITLTSKLLLQECWRMGIS
;
A
#
# COMPACT_ATOMS: atom_id res chain seq x y z
N MET A 1 -50.06 -12.35 -7.83
CA MET A 1 -49.20 -13.20 -6.97
C MET A 1 -47.96 -13.58 -7.75
N GLY A 2 -46.93 -12.72 -7.74
CA GLY A 2 -45.62 -13.03 -8.31
C GLY A 2 -44.73 -13.58 -7.20
N LYS A 3 -44.22 -14.80 -7.37
CA LYS A 3 -43.24 -15.38 -6.44
C LYS A 3 -41.90 -14.67 -6.65
N GLU A 4 -41.42 -13.98 -5.62
CA GLU A 4 -40.01 -13.57 -5.55
C GLU A 4 -39.15 -14.82 -5.40
N SER A 5 -38.38 -15.14 -6.42
CA SER A 5 -37.35 -16.18 -6.35
C SER A 5 -36.17 -15.62 -5.54
N SER A 6 -35.93 -16.17 -4.36
CA SER A 6 -34.72 -15.88 -3.57
C SER A 6 -33.50 -16.51 -4.23
N TYR A 7 -32.61 -15.70 -4.80
CA TYR A 7 -31.34 -16.18 -5.34
C TYR A 7 -30.30 -16.26 -4.22
N ASN A 8 -29.69 -17.42 -4.04
CA ASN A 8 -28.54 -17.59 -3.18
C ASN A 8 -27.27 -17.42 -4.03
N VAL A 9 -26.50 -16.38 -3.73
CA VAL A 9 -25.18 -16.16 -4.35
C VAL A 9 -24.13 -16.74 -3.41
N PHE A 10 -23.41 -17.75 -3.89
CA PHE A 10 -22.26 -18.32 -3.20
C PHE A 10 -20.98 -17.85 -3.89
N SER A 11 -20.04 -17.27 -3.13
CA SER A 11 -18.69 -16.94 -3.60
C SER A 11 -17.71 -17.99 -3.09
N THR A 12 -16.97 -18.62 -4.00
CA THR A 12 -15.89 -19.57 -3.67
C THR A 12 -14.52 -18.92 -3.56
N LYS A 13 -14.44 -17.59 -3.75
CA LYS A 13 -13.22 -16.81 -3.59
C LYS A 13 -13.09 -16.30 -2.17
N GLU A 14 -11.85 -16.17 -1.72
CA GLU A 14 -11.51 -15.55 -0.46
C GLU A 14 -12.16 -14.15 -0.36
N VAL A 15 -12.86 -13.90 0.75
CA VAL A 15 -13.70 -12.71 0.90
C VAL A 15 -12.88 -11.59 1.53
N PHE A 16 -12.86 -10.43 0.88
CA PHE A 16 -12.27 -9.22 1.44
C PHE A 16 -12.93 -8.86 2.77
N GLY A 17 -12.11 -8.60 3.80
CA GLY A 17 -12.57 -8.17 5.12
C GLY A 17 -12.65 -9.26 6.19
N ILE A 18 -12.33 -10.51 5.87
CA ILE A 18 -12.13 -11.56 6.89
C ILE A 18 -10.73 -11.40 7.51
N SER A 19 -10.64 -11.42 8.83
CA SER A 19 -9.39 -11.23 9.58
C SER A 19 -8.29 -12.25 9.25
N SER A 20 -8.66 -13.46 8.84
CA SER A 20 -7.71 -14.52 8.43
C SER A 20 -7.16 -14.33 7.02
N SER A 21 -7.75 -13.44 6.21
CA SER A 21 -7.43 -13.37 4.79
C SER A 21 -5.98 -12.93 4.50
N PRO A 22 -5.45 -11.88 5.14
CA PRO A 22 -4.05 -11.48 4.93
C PRO A 22 -3.06 -12.59 5.28
N PHE A 23 -3.37 -13.41 6.29
CA PHE A 23 -2.54 -14.54 6.70
C PHE A 23 -2.53 -15.65 5.64
N LEU A 24 -3.71 -16.04 5.13
CA LEU A 24 -3.83 -17.09 4.11
C LEU A 24 -3.14 -16.66 2.80
N LEU A 25 -3.33 -15.41 2.39
CA LEU A 25 -2.64 -14.84 1.24
C LEU A 25 -1.12 -14.88 1.44
N GLY A 26 -0.63 -14.37 2.57
CA GLY A 26 0.80 -14.36 2.88
C GLY A 26 1.42 -15.76 2.89
N ALA A 27 0.76 -16.73 3.52
CA ALA A 27 1.21 -18.12 3.55
C ALA A 27 1.24 -18.76 2.16
N THR A 28 0.25 -18.46 1.32
CA THR A 28 0.17 -18.96 -0.06
C THR A 28 1.30 -18.38 -0.91
N ILE A 29 1.49 -17.06 -0.86
CA ILE A 29 2.61 -16.38 -1.56
C ILE A 29 3.94 -16.97 -1.09
N GLU A 30 4.17 -17.09 0.22
CA GLU A 30 5.40 -17.64 0.76
C GLU A 30 5.65 -19.08 0.30
N PHE A 31 4.63 -19.93 0.30
CA PHE A 31 4.73 -21.29 -0.20
C PHE A 31 5.18 -21.33 -1.67
N HIS A 32 4.58 -20.51 -2.54
CA HIS A 32 4.96 -20.48 -3.95
C HIS A 32 6.38 -19.94 -4.17
N LEU A 33 6.77 -18.89 -3.45
CA LEU A 33 8.12 -18.30 -3.57
C LEU A 33 9.22 -19.24 -3.04
N ASN A 34 8.94 -20.02 -2.00
CA ASN A 34 9.88 -21.02 -1.48
C ASN A 34 10.05 -22.22 -2.43
N ASN A 35 9.07 -22.52 -3.29
CA ASN A 35 9.11 -23.59 -4.28
C ASN A 35 9.53 -23.09 -5.69
N ALA A 36 10.10 -21.88 -5.78
CA ALA A 36 10.56 -21.31 -7.04
C ALA A 36 11.67 -22.18 -7.68
N PRO A 37 11.73 -22.25 -9.02
CA PRO A 37 12.77 -23.00 -9.71
C PRO A 37 14.17 -22.38 -9.44
N PRO A 38 15.26 -23.17 -9.50
CA PRO A 38 16.60 -22.71 -9.10
C PRO A 38 17.08 -21.44 -9.81
N HIS A 39 16.72 -21.26 -11.08
CA HIS A 39 17.12 -20.09 -11.87
C HIS A 39 16.39 -18.78 -11.47
N LEU A 40 15.29 -18.85 -10.71
CA LEU A 40 14.52 -17.70 -10.22
C LEU A 40 14.62 -17.51 -8.71
N GLN A 41 15.48 -18.26 -8.01
CA GLN A 41 15.58 -18.18 -6.54
C GLN A 41 15.98 -16.78 -6.04
N GLU A 42 16.84 -16.07 -6.77
CA GLU A 42 17.22 -14.71 -6.40
C GLU A 42 16.02 -13.77 -6.45
N THR A 43 15.26 -13.85 -7.55
CA THR A 43 14.06 -13.04 -7.75
C THR A 43 12.96 -13.42 -6.78
N SER A 44 12.77 -14.72 -6.48
CA SER A 44 11.78 -15.15 -5.48
C SER A 44 12.13 -14.66 -4.08
N PHE A 45 13.41 -14.64 -3.72
CA PHE A 45 13.88 -14.10 -2.46
C PHE A 45 13.67 -12.58 -2.36
N LYS A 46 14.04 -11.83 -3.40
CA LYS A 46 13.78 -10.38 -3.49
C LYS A 46 12.28 -10.09 -3.38
N LEU A 47 11.47 -10.77 -4.18
CA LEU A 47 10.02 -10.61 -4.21
C LEU A 47 9.36 -10.93 -2.86
N LYS A 48 9.81 -12.00 -2.19
CA LYS A 48 9.33 -12.37 -0.85
C LYS A 48 9.54 -11.25 0.18
N ASN A 49 10.70 -10.60 0.14
CA ASN A 49 11.04 -9.52 1.07
C ASN A 49 10.46 -8.16 0.67
N SER A 50 9.90 -8.05 -0.53
CA SER A 50 9.31 -6.82 -1.06
C SER A 50 7.81 -6.70 -0.86
N PHE A 51 7.13 -7.78 -0.45
CA PHE A 51 5.69 -7.75 -0.21
C PHE A 51 5.33 -7.12 1.14
N TYR A 52 4.42 -6.16 1.10
CA TYR A 52 3.59 -5.71 2.21
C TYR A 52 2.13 -6.04 1.91
N VAL A 53 1.62 -7.12 2.50
CA VAL A 53 0.29 -7.68 2.23
C VAL A 53 0.10 -7.92 0.72
N ASP A 54 -0.60 -7.04 0.02
CA ASP A 54 -0.92 -7.10 -1.41
C ASP A 54 -0.02 -6.21 -2.28
N ASN A 55 0.77 -5.32 -1.66
CA ASN A 55 1.64 -4.37 -2.36
C ASN A 55 3.08 -4.89 -2.42
N CYS A 56 3.71 -4.84 -3.60
CA CYS A 56 5.14 -5.17 -3.76
C CYS A 56 5.93 -3.89 -3.99
N ILE A 57 6.93 -3.63 -3.13
CA ILE A 57 7.78 -2.44 -3.21
C ILE A 57 9.24 -2.89 -3.17
N LEU A 58 9.99 -2.47 -4.18
CA LEU A 58 11.40 -2.80 -4.34
C LEU A 58 12.16 -1.57 -4.85
N SER A 59 13.39 -1.41 -4.38
CA SER A 59 14.37 -0.51 -4.98
C SER A 59 15.47 -1.34 -5.62
N VAL A 60 15.86 -0.95 -6.83
CA VAL A 60 16.90 -1.58 -7.65
C VAL A 60 17.83 -0.52 -8.21
N ASN A 61 19.06 -0.90 -8.54
CA ASN A 61 20.08 0.05 -8.95
C ASN A 61 20.10 0.34 -10.46
N SER A 62 19.38 -0.47 -11.25
CA SER A 62 19.34 -0.31 -12.71
C SER A 62 17.96 -0.62 -13.31
N VAL A 63 17.72 -0.07 -14.50
CA VAL A 63 16.48 -0.21 -15.26
C VAL A 63 16.32 -1.62 -15.81
N GLU A 64 17.44 -2.20 -16.23
CA GLU A 64 17.52 -3.57 -16.74
C GLU A 64 17.22 -4.56 -15.61
N GLU A 65 17.76 -4.31 -14.40
CA GLU A 65 17.42 -5.10 -13.22
C GLU A 65 15.93 -4.97 -12.88
N CYS A 66 15.36 -3.77 -12.95
CA CYS A 66 13.94 -3.53 -12.73
C CYS A 66 13.06 -4.31 -13.73
N SER A 67 13.35 -4.17 -15.03
CA SER A 67 12.58 -4.80 -16.10
C SER A 67 12.68 -6.32 -16.04
N LYS A 68 13.88 -6.84 -15.74
CA LYS A 68 14.11 -8.26 -15.50
C LYS A 68 13.31 -8.75 -14.30
N PHE A 69 13.37 -8.04 -13.18
CA PHE A 69 12.65 -8.38 -11.95
C PHE A 69 11.14 -8.41 -12.17
N ILE A 70 10.56 -7.43 -12.87
CA ILE A 70 9.13 -7.38 -13.18
C ILE A 70 8.71 -8.60 -14.01
N SER A 71 9.45 -8.88 -15.09
CA SER A 71 9.14 -10.00 -15.99
C SER A 71 9.23 -11.35 -15.28
N GLU A 72 10.32 -11.57 -14.53
CA GLU A 72 10.52 -12.80 -13.76
C GLU A 72 9.50 -12.98 -12.63
N SER A 73 9.18 -11.89 -11.92
CA SER A 73 8.16 -11.90 -10.86
C SER A 73 6.77 -12.22 -11.40
N GLN A 74 6.39 -11.64 -12.54
CA GLN A 74 5.13 -11.94 -13.22
C GLN A 74 5.08 -13.40 -13.67
N GLY A 75 6.16 -13.91 -14.28
CA GLY A 75 6.28 -15.30 -14.66
C GLY A 75 6.12 -16.24 -13.46
N LEU A 76 6.87 -15.99 -12.39
CA LEU A 76 6.84 -16.79 -11.17
C LEU A 76 5.44 -16.83 -10.55
N MET A 77 4.82 -15.66 -10.34
CA MET A 77 3.51 -15.56 -9.69
C MET A 77 2.37 -16.06 -10.57
N SER A 78 2.52 -16.00 -11.90
CA SER A 78 1.51 -16.54 -12.83
C SER A 78 1.32 -18.05 -12.71
N THR A 79 2.37 -18.78 -12.28
CA THR A 79 2.28 -20.23 -12.01
C THR A 79 1.33 -20.56 -10.86
N ALA A 80 1.09 -19.58 -9.99
CA ALA A 80 0.19 -19.64 -8.85
C ALA A 80 -1.12 -18.88 -9.11
N GLU A 81 -1.43 -18.58 -10.38
CA GLU A 81 -2.59 -17.79 -10.82
C GLU A 81 -2.66 -16.35 -10.27
N PHE A 82 -1.57 -15.88 -9.66
CA PHE A 82 -1.45 -14.49 -9.23
C PHE A 82 -1.04 -13.62 -10.43
N ASN A 83 -1.81 -12.57 -10.65
CA ASN A 83 -1.54 -11.61 -11.72
C ASN A 83 -1.01 -10.30 -11.11
N LEU A 84 0.32 -10.16 -11.07
CA LEU A 84 0.99 -8.93 -10.63
C LEU A 84 0.83 -7.82 -11.69
N ARG A 85 0.22 -6.71 -11.30
CA ARG A 85 -0.10 -5.56 -12.15
C ARG A 85 0.25 -4.25 -11.44
N GLY A 86 0.10 -3.13 -12.17
CA GLY A 86 0.27 -1.80 -11.58
C GLY A 86 1.71 -1.45 -11.27
N TRP A 87 2.67 -2.02 -12.00
CA TRP A 87 4.08 -1.70 -11.85
C TRP A 87 4.36 -0.24 -12.19
N GLU A 88 4.85 0.49 -11.20
CA GLU A 88 5.25 1.88 -11.29
C GLU A 88 6.74 1.97 -11.00
N CYS A 89 7.49 2.63 -11.89
CA CYS A 89 8.94 2.72 -11.80
C CYS A 89 9.39 4.12 -12.18
N PHE A 90 10.33 4.68 -11.42
CA PHE A 90 10.93 5.99 -11.68
C PHE A 90 11.40 6.13 -13.13
N HIS A 91 12.14 5.14 -13.63
CA HIS A 91 12.75 5.22 -14.95
C HIS A 91 11.74 5.14 -16.11
N LYS A 92 10.56 4.57 -15.89
CA LYS A 92 9.50 4.51 -16.91
C LYS A 92 9.08 5.92 -17.36
N LEU A 93 9.20 6.92 -16.48
CA LEU A 93 8.95 8.32 -16.80
C LEU A 93 10.07 8.95 -17.64
N LEU A 94 11.31 8.50 -17.45
CA LEU A 94 12.46 9.03 -18.19
C LEU A 94 12.45 8.60 -19.66
N GLU A 95 11.95 7.40 -19.96
CA GLU A 95 11.84 6.90 -21.32
C GLU A 95 10.70 7.56 -22.12
N LEU A 96 9.65 8.02 -21.43
CA LEU A 96 8.41 8.46 -22.09
C LEU A 96 8.41 9.92 -22.53
N ASN A 97 9.36 10.76 -22.07
CA ASN A 97 9.51 12.19 -22.45
C ASN A 97 8.16 12.93 -22.63
N ASN A 98 7.16 12.58 -21.80
CA ASN A 98 5.83 13.14 -21.89
C ASN A 98 5.68 14.24 -20.83
N PRO A 99 5.32 15.47 -21.22
CA PRO A 99 5.20 16.59 -20.28
C PRO A 99 4.09 16.39 -19.24
N ASP A 100 3.11 15.52 -19.49
CA ASP A 100 2.04 15.19 -18.55
C ASP A 100 2.52 14.34 -17.34
N GLU A 101 3.73 13.79 -17.38
CA GLU A 101 4.26 12.90 -16.34
C GLU A 101 5.11 13.59 -15.28
N GLU A 102 5.41 14.89 -15.42
CA GLU A 102 6.16 15.70 -14.42
C GLU A 102 5.45 15.81 -13.06
N THR A 103 4.17 15.42 -12.98
CA THR A 103 3.37 15.46 -11.75
C THR A 103 2.81 14.11 -11.33
N LYS A 104 3.37 13.00 -11.85
CA LYS A 104 2.84 11.67 -11.54
C LYS A 104 3.00 11.34 -10.05
N VAL A 105 1.87 11.23 -9.36
CA VAL A 105 1.77 10.81 -7.97
C VAL A 105 1.10 9.46 -7.90
N VAL A 106 1.76 8.50 -7.26
CA VAL A 106 1.27 7.13 -7.06
C VAL A 106 1.04 6.89 -5.56
N PRO A 107 -0.13 6.39 -5.14
CA PRO A 107 -0.35 6.01 -3.76
C PRO A 107 0.44 4.73 -3.43
N VAL A 108 1.27 4.78 -2.39
CA VAL A 108 2.10 3.66 -1.92
C VAL A 108 1.96 3.56 -0.39
N LEU A 109 1.34 2.48 0.10
CA LEU A 109 1.14 2.22 1.53
C LEU A 109 0.47 3.37 2.32
N GLY A 110 -0.43 4.13 1.69
CA GLY A 110 -1.08 5.29 2.32
C GLY A 110 -0.30 6.61 2.20
N LEU A 111 0.87 6.59 1.58
CA LEU A 111 1.67 7.76 1.22
C LEU A 111 1.52 8.08 -0.26
N ASN A 112 1.82 9.33 -0.64
CA ASN A 112 1.85 9.79 -2.02
C ASN A 112 3.30 9.81 -2.48
N TRP A 113 3.68 8.88 -3.37
CA TRP A 113 5.00 8.89 -4.01
C TRP A 113 4.95 9.76 -5.26
N ASN A 114 5.67 10.88 -5.22
CA ASN A 114 5.94 11.68 -6.40
C ASN A 114 7.11 11.03 -7.13
N LEU A 115 6.81 10.36 -8.25
CA LEU A 115 7.83 9.62 -8.99
C LEU A 115 8.92 10.56 -9.53
N PRO A 116 8.63 11.65 -10.26
CA PRO A 116 9.68 12.50 -10.86
C PRO A 116 10.72 13.05 -9.89
N SER A 117 10.31 13.39 -8.66
CA SER A 117 11.21 13.90 -7.63
C SER A 117 11.73 12.83 -6.66
N ASP A 118 11.25 11.59 -6.79
CA ASP A 118 11.47 10.50 -5.85
C ASP A 118 11.22 10.90 -4.38
N THR A 119 10.08 11.55 -4.13
CA THR A 119 9.71 12.02 -2.79
C THR A 119 8.38 11.43 -2.31
N PHE A 120 8.32 11.05 -1.04
CA PHE A 120 7.08 10.69 -0.37
C PHE A 120 6.45 11.91 0.29
N SER A 121 5.14 12.04 0.15
CA SER A 121 4.34 13.11 0.72
C SER A 121 3.05 12.55 1.33
N ILE A 122 2.42 13.36 2.17
CA ILE A 122 1.11 13.07 2.76
C ILE A 122 0.19 14.21 2.35
N ASP A 123 -1.06 13.90 2.00
CA ASP A 123 -2.05 14.95 1.78
C ASP A 123 -2.42 15.62 3.11
N VAL A 124 -1.94 16.85 3.28
CA VAL A 124 -2.16 17.63 4.48
C VAL A 124 -3.47 18.41 4.51
N LYS A 125 -4.23 18.42 3.40
CA LYS A 125 -5.53 19.12 3.29
C LYS A 125 -6.55 18.66 4.33
N TYR A 126 -6.32 17.49 4.91
CA TYR A 126 -7.19 16.91 5.92
C TYR A 126 -6.86 17.34 7.36
N PHE A 127 -5.72 18.00 7.58
CA PHE A 127 -5.35 18.58 8.88
C PHE A 127 -5.78 20.05 9.01
N SER A 128 -6.14 20.71 7.90
CA SER A 128 -6.71 22.05 7.96
C SER A 128 -8.17 21.98 8.42
N GLY A 129 -8.39 22.25 9.70
CA GLY A 129 -9.74 22.50 10.23
C GLY A 129 -10.33 23.79 9.65
N GLU A 130 -11.66 23.90 9.66
CA GLU A 130 -12.34 25.14 9.29
C GLU A 130 -11.91 26.27 10.24
N LYS A 131 -11.35 27.35 9.67
CA LYS A 131 -10.93 28.52 10.44
C LYS A 131 -12.12 29.06 11.23
N GLY A 132 -11.96 29.18 12.55
CA GLY A 132 -12.99 29.72 13.44
C GLY A 132 -13.83 28.67 14.16
N THR A 133 -13.64 27.37 13.89
CA THR A 133 -14.29 26.29 14.65
C THR A 133 -13.39 25.79 15.79
N PRO A 134 -13.91 25.54 17.00
CA PRO A 134 -13.15 24.90 18.07
C PRO A 134 -12.71 23.50 17.63
N VAL A 135 -11.42 23.22 17.76
CA VAL A 135 -10.88 21.90 17.47
C VAL A 135 -11.27 20.93 18.59
N THR A 136 -12.00 19.89 18.23
CA THR A 136 -12.43 18.83 19.15
C THR A 136 -11.39 17.71 19.23
N LYS A 137 -11.35 17.02 20.36
CA LYS A 137 -10.53 15.82 20.54
C LYS A 137 -10.80 14.75 19.48
N ARG A 138 -12.07 14.60 19.08
CA ARG A 138 -12.48 13.68 18.01
C ARG A 138 -11.88 14.07 16.66
N GLN A 139 -11.79 15.36 16.34
CA GLN A 139 -11.14 15.83 15.11
C GLN A 139 -9.64 15.54 15.13
N VAL A 140 -8.95 15.80 16.26
CA VAL A 140 -7.53 15.45 16.40
C VAL A 140 -7.31 13.95 16.25
N LEU A 141 -8.13 13.13 16.90
CA LEU A 141 -8.06 11.67 16.81
C LEU A 141 -8.25 11.19 15.36
N SER A 142 -9.29 11.69 14.70
CA SER A 142 -9.57 11.36 13.30
C SER A 142 -8.42 11.77 12.38
N ALA A 143 -7.79 12.91 12.62
CA ALA A 143 -6.68 13.38 11.81
C ALA A 143 -5.43 12.50 12.00
N VAL A 144 -5.07 12.18 13.25
CA VAL A 144 -3.89 11.36 13.58
C VAL A 144 -3.99 9.95 13.02
N HIS A 145 -5.16 9.31 13.17
CA HIS A 145 -5.34 7.92 12.73
C HIS A 145 -5.61 7.74 11.23
N ARG A 146 -5.81 8.85 10.52
CA ARG A 146 -6.01 8.84 9.08
C ARG A 146 -4.72 8.60 8.29
N ILE A 147 -3.56 8.94 8.88
CA ILE A 147 -2.27 8.60 8.30
C ILE A 147 -2.04 7.11 8.55
N PHE A 148 -2.24 6.31 7.50
CA PHE A 148 -1.81 4.93 7.49
C PHE A 148 -0.34 4.89 7.08
N ASP A 149 0.52 4.49 8.01
CA ASP A 149 1.96 4.46 7.81
C ASP A 149 2.53 3.20 8.47
N PRO A 150 2.50 2.07 7.76
CA PRO A 150 2.90 0.79 8.32
C PRO A 150 4.41 0.67 8.56
N ILE A 151 5.22 1.50 7.88
CA ILE A 151 6.68 1.50 7.98
C ILE A 151 7.22 2.56 8.94
N GLY A 152 6.37 3.47 9.42
CA GLY A 152 6.73 4.50 10.40
C GLY A 152 7.44 5.73 9.81
N PHE A 153 7.38 5.94 8.49
CA PHE A 153 8.02 7.07 7.81
C PHE A 153 7.54 8.44 8.33
N THR A 154 6.27 8.53 8.71
CA THR A 154 5.55 9.71 9.19
C THR A 154 5.54 9.82 10.71
N CYS A 155 6.16 8.86 11.41
CA CYS A 155 6.18 8.77 12.87
C CYS A 155 6.65 10.08 13.56
N PRO A 156 7.75 10.75 13.11
CA PRO A 156 8.20 11.99 13.74
C PRO A 156 7.16 13.11 13.75
N ILE A 157 6.35 13.18 12.68
CA ILE A 157 5.32 14.21 12.51
C ILE A 157 4.06 13.84 13.31
N THR A 158 3.67 12.56 13.29
CA THR A 158 2.46 12.09 13.99
C THR A 158 2.63 12.00 15.51
N LEU A 159 3.87 11.89 16.01
CA LEU A 159 4.18 11.77 17.43
C LEU A 159 3.61 12.93 18.25
N THR A 160 3.84 14.17 17.83
CA THR A 160 3.37 15.37 18.54
C THR A 160 1.85 15.35 18.73
N SER A 161 1.12 14.95 17.70
CA SER A 161 -0.34 14.87 17.74
C SER A 161 -0.85 13.70 18.60
N LYS A 162 -0.12 12.57 18.64
CA LYS A 162 -0.40 11.45 19.56
C LYS A 162 -0.17 11.85 21.02
N LEU A 163 0.89 12.60 21.31
CA LEU A 163 1.15 13.15 22.64
C LEU A 163 0.06 14.15 23.05
N LEU A 164 -0.38 15.03 22.14
CA LEU A 164 -1.50 15.93 22.39
C LEU A 164 -2.78 15.16 22.76
N LEU A 165 -3.11 14.09 22.03
CA LEU A 165 -4.25 13.23 22.34
C LEU A 165 -4.12 12.60 23.74
N GLN A 166 -2.93 12.10 24.07
CA GLN A 166 -2.60 11.55 25.40
C GLN A 166 -2.87 12.57 26.51
N GLU A 167 -2.45 13.82 26.32
CA GLU A 167 -2.70 14.91 27.25
C GLU A 167 -4.18 15.26 27.38
N CYS A 168 -4.90 15.35 26.25
CA CYS A 168 -6.35 15.59 26.27
C CYS A 168 -7.11 14.48 27.02
N TRP A 169 -6.65 13.22 26.96
CA TRP A 169 -7.22 12.14 27.79
C TRP A 169 -6.87 12.31 29.28
N ARG A 170 -5.62 12.64 29.61
CA ARG A 170 -5.19 12.83 31.00
C ARG A 170 -5.94 13.99 31.69
N MET A 171 -6.24 15.05 30.94
CA MET A 171 -6.96 16.22 31.43
C MET A 171 -8.49 16.03 31.48
N GLY A 172 -9.03 14.91 31.00
CA GLY A 172 -10.48 14.67 30.98
C GLY A 172 -11.25 15.58 30.01
N ILE A 173 -10.57 16.17 29.01
CA ILE A 173 -11.20 17.02 28.00
C ILE A 173 -12.03 16.13 27.07
N SER A 174 -13.32 16.46 26.95
CA SER A 174 -14.30 15.86 26.03
C SER A 174 -14.11 16.43 24.63
#